data_AF-A0AAU7RGA4-F1
#
_entry.id   AF-A0AAU7RGA4-F1
#
_cell.length_a   1.000
_cell.length_b   1.000
_cell.length_c   1.000
_cell.angle_alpha   90.00
_cell.angle_beta   90.00
_cell.angle_gamma   90.00
#
_symmetry.space_group_name_H-M   'P 1'
#
loop_
_entity.id
_entity.type
_entity.pdbx_description
1 polymer ?
#
loop_
_entity_poly.entity_id
_entity_poly.type
_entity_poly.pdbx_seq_one_letter_code
_entity_poly.pdbx_strand_id
1 'polypeptide(L)'
;MTTISVLVVDDHTVVRSGLKALLGTQPDIAVVADAASGEEALIAAAEYSPDVVLMDLAMGSGMDGIEAIKQLRGRRPRQAIIVFTTYDSDADIVRSVDAGAMGYLLKDAAPDEIFSAVRGAVLGKSVMSAPVASRLFQQLRNPDEVLTPREAELLSLLTQGLSNRDLGKRLFISEATVKTHLAHIYAKLGVDTRAAAIATAIRREGMR
;
A
#
# COMPACT_ATOMS: atom_id res chain seq x y z
N MET A 1 12.29 -25.88 16.73
CA MET A 1 11.90 -24.50 16.41
C MET A 1 10.57 -24.57 15.68
N THR A 2 9.61 -23.74 16.05
CA THR A 2 8.34 -23.62 15.32
C THR A 2 8.61 -22.90 14.01
N THR A 3 8.25 -23.54 12.89
CA THR A 3 8.35 -22.96 11.55
C THR A 3 7.36 -21.81 11.41
N ILE A 4 7.82 -20.67 10.89
CA ILE A 4 6.99 -19.50 10.62
C ILE A 4 6.20 -19.76 9.33
N SER A 5 4.88 -19.78 9.44
CA SER A 5 3.99 -19.94 8.30
C SER A 5 3.72 -18.59 7.62
N VAL A 6 3.95 -18.54 6.31
CA VAL A 6 3.83 -17.32 5.50
C VAL A 6 2.78 -17.50 4.41
N LEU A 7 1.91 -16.51 4.26
CA LEU A 7 1.06 -16.33 3.07
C LEU A 7 1.67 -15.25 2.19
N VAL A 8 1.87 -15.54 0.91
CA VAL A 8 2.36 -14.58 -0.09
C VAL A 8 1.21 -14.10 -0.96
N VAL A 9 1.01 -12.80 -1.05
CA VAL A 9 -0.08 -12.18 -1.81
C VAL A 9 0.50 -11.17 -2.81
N ASP A 10 0.34 -11.45 -4.10
CA ASP A 10 0.85 -10.62 -5.19
C ASP A 10 0.15 -11.05 -6.48
N ASP A 11 -0.29 -10.15 -7.35
CA ASP A 11 -0.95 -10.52 -8.60
C ASP A 11 0.02 -11.07 -9.67
N HIS A 12 1.33 -10.86 -9.50
CA HIS A 12 2.37 -11.34 -10.40
C HIS A 12 2.88 -12.73 -10.01
N THR A 13 2.54 -13.74 -10.84
CA THR A 13 2.95 -15.14 -10.64
C THR A 13 4.47 -15.34 -10.50
N VAL A 14 5.28 -14.54 -11.22
CA VAL A 14 6.75 -14.61 -11.13
C VAL A 14 7.23 -14.16 -9.75
N VAL A 15 6.65 -13.10 -9.19
CA VAL A 15 7.03 -12.59 -7.86
C VAL A 15 6.65 -13.60 -6.79
N ARG A 16 5.42 -14.15 -6.82
CA ARG A 16 5.01 -15.21 -5.88
C ARG A 16 5.92 -16.43 -5.93
N SER A 17 6.29 -16.87 -7.13
CA SER A 17 7.19 -18.01 -7.32
C SER A 17 8.61 -17.72 -6.80
N GLY A 18 9.12 -16.52 -7.06
CA GLY A 18 10.42 -16.05 -6.56
C GLY A 18 10.45 -15.98 -5.03
N LEU A 19 9.43 -15.40 -4.39
CA LEU A 19 9.32 -15.34 -2.93
C LEU A 19 9.20 -16.73 -2.32
N LYS A 20 8.40 -17.64 -2.90
CA LYS A 20 8.32 -19.04 -2.45
C LYS A 20 9.68 -19.73 -2.49
N ALA A 21 10.40 -19.59 -3.61
CA ALA A 21 11.74 -20.18 -3.75
C ALA A 21 12.74 -19.57 -2.74
N LEU A 22 12.71 -18.25 -2.58
CA LEU A 22 13.61 -17.52 -1.69
C LEU A 22 13.36 -17.87 -0.21
N LEU A 23 12.11 -17.78 0.24
CA LEU A 23 11.74 -18.10 1.63
C LEU A 23 11.96 -19.58 1.92
N GLY A 24 11.76 -20.47 0.95
CA GLY A 24 12.03 -21.90 1.08
C GLY A 24 13.52 -22.26 1.27
N THR A 25 14.44 -21.31 1.07
CA THR A 25 15.86 -21.50 1.44
C THR A 25 16.09 -21.47 2.96
N GLN A 26 15.13 -20.93 3.72
CA GLN A 26 15.23 -20.76 5.17
C GLN A 26 14.53 -21.93 5.87
N PRO A 27 15.22 -22.70 6.75
CA PRO A 27 14.64 -23.88 7.38
C PRO A 27 13.54 -23.55 8.40
N ASP A 28 13.47 -22.29 8.86
CA ASP A 28 12.52 -21.79 9.85
C ASP A 28 11.32 -21.07 9.23
N ILE A 29 11.22 -20.99 7.90
CA ILE A 29 10.13 -20.30 7.18
C ILE A 29 9.48 -21.25 6.18
N ALA A 30 8.15 -21.31 6.16
CA ALA A 30 7.40 -22.08 5.18
C ALA A 30 6.29 -21.23 4.57
N VAL A 31 6.23 -21.15 3.24
CA VAL A 31 5.08 -20.56 2.55
C VAL A 31 3.97 -21.60 2.51
N VAL A 32 2.89 -21.35 3.26
CA VAL A 32 1.77 -22.29 3.43
C VAL A 32 0.68 -22.12 2.38
N ALA A 33 0.60 -20.93 1.77
CA ALA A 33 -0.30 -20.62 0.68
C ALA A 33 0.21 -19.39 -0.10
N ASP A 34 -0.29 -19.22 -1.32
CA ASP A 34 -0.16 -17.98 -2.08
C ASP A 34 -1.49 -17.57 -2.71
N ALA A 35 -1.67 -16.27 -2.92
CA ALA A 35 -2.90 -15.67 -3.44
C ALA A 35 -2.58 -14.60 -4.50
N ALA A 36 -3.39 -14.53 -5.55
CA ALA A 36 -3.24 -13.56 -6.63
C ALA A 36 -4.11 -12.30 -6.48
N SER A 37 -4.94 -12.22 -5.43
CA SER A 37 -5.80 -11.07 -5.15
C SER A 37 -6.08 -10.91 -3.65
N GLY A 38 -6.62 -9.75 -3.26
CA GLY A 38 -7.06 -9.50 -1.89
C GLY A 38 -8.18 -10.46 -1.44
N GLU A 39 -9.08 -10.83 -2.33
CA GLU A 39 -10.15 -11.79 -2.06
C GLU A 39 -9.60 -13.20 -1.79
N GLU A 40 -8.68 -13.67 -2.63
CA GLU A 40 -7.99 -14.95 -2.42
C GLU A 40 -7.16 -14.94 -1.13
N ALA A 41 -6.54 -13.82 -0.80
CA ALA A 41 -5.79 -13.67 0.45
C ALA A 41 -6.68 -13.84 1.68
N LEU A 42 -7.91 -13.32 1.66
CA LEU A 42 -8.86 -13.48 2.75
C LEU A 42 -9.32 -14.93 2.93
N ILE A 43 -9.48 -15.67 1.84
CA ILE A 43 -9.82 -17.11 1.85
C ILE A 43 -8.64 -17.90 2.40
N ALA A 44 -7.45 -17.71 1.84
CA ALA A 44 -6.23 -18.41 2.25
C ALA A 44 -5.86 -18.12 3.71
N ALA A 45 -5.97 -16.87 4.17
CA ALA A 45 -5.68 -16.53 5.56
C ALA A 45 -6.64 -17.22 6.55
N ALA A 46 -7.91 -17.43 6.16
CA ALA A 46 -8.89 -18.14 6.97
C ALA A 46 -8.59 -19.64 7.02
N GLU A 47 -8.22 -20.24 5.88
CA GLU A 47 -7.92 -21.67 5.75
C GLU A 47 -6.60 -22.06 6.41
N TYR A 48 -5.51 -21.36 6.08
CA TYR A 48 -4.14 -21.75 6.46
C TYR A 48 -3.66 -21.09 7.76
N SER A 49 -4.35 -20.06 8.23
CA SER A 49 -4.00 -19.32 9.45
C SER A 49 -2.52 -18.94 9.58
N PRO A 50 -1.96 -18.24 8.58
CA PRO A 50 -0.53 -17.93 8.53
C PRO A 50 -0.11 -17.01 9.68
N ASP A 51 1.11 -17.18 10.16
CA ASP A 51 1.72 -16.27 11.15
C ASP A 51 1.98 -14.89 10.53
N VAL A 52 2.43 -14.87 9.27
CA VAL A 52 2.79 -13.65 8.54
C VAL A 52 2.13 -13.63 7.16
N VAL A 53 1.60 -12.47 6.79
CA VAL A 53 1.15 -12.19 5.41
C VAL A 53 2.13 -11.22 4.77
N LEU A 54 2.75 -11.60 3.66
CA LEU A 54 3.45 -10.69 2.76
C LEU A 54 2.44 -10.20 1.72
N MET A 55 2.14 -8.90 1.72
CA MET A 55 1.05 -8.30 0.96
C MET A 55 1.57 -7.26 -0.02
N ASP A 56 1.37 -7.47 -1.33
CA ASP A 56 1.50 -6.40 -2.30
C ASP A 56 0.32 -5.41 -2.18
N LEU A 57 0.60 -4.12 -2.40
CA LEU A 57 -0.45 -3.09 -2.42
C LEU A 57 -1.12 -2.99 -3.78
N ALA A 58 -0.38 -3.21 -4.85
CA ALA A 58 -0.88 -3.06 -6.21
C ALA A 58 -1.31 -4.40 -6.77
N MET A 59 -2.57 -4.72 -6.52
CA MET A 59 -3.19 -5.92 -7.03
C MET A 59 -4.31 -5.52 -7.99
N GLY A 60 -4.08 -5.77 -9.28
CA GLY A 60 -4.95 -5.54 -10.44
C GLY A 60 -6.29 -4.84 -10.22
N SER A 61 -7.36 -5.45 -10.74
CA SER A 61 -8.74 -4.96 -10.54
C SER A 61 -9.42 -5.75 -9.44
N GLY A 62 -10.00 -5.07 -8.45
CA GLY A 62 -10.69 -5.72 -7.33
C GLY A 62 -10.27 -5.11 -6.00
N MET A 63 -10.21 -5.95 -4.97
CA MET A 63 -9.68 -5.56 -3.66
C MET A 63 -8.17 -5.30 -3.72
N ASP A 64 -7.77 -4.05 -3.51
CA ASP A 64 -6.37 -3.67 -3.38
C ASP A 64 -5.76 -4.16 -2.05
N GLY A 65 -4.43 -4.07 -1.92
CA GLY A 65 -3.75 -4.58 -0.73
C GLY A 65 -4.09 -3.80 0.54
N ILE A 66 -4.43 -2.51 0.43
CA ILE A 66 -4.81 -1.70 1.59
C ILE A 66 -6.15 -2.18 2.15
N GLU A 67 -7.13 -2.42 1.30
CA GLU A 67 -8.42 -2.97 1.70
C GLU A 67 -8.28 -4.41 2.22
N ALA A 68 -7.44 -5.24 1.59
CA ALA A 68 -7.14 -6.58 2.09
C ALA A 68 -6.54 -6.55 3.49
N ILE A 69 -5.60 -5.64 3.77
CA ILE A 69 -5.01 -5.42 5.10
C ILE A 69 -6.12 -5.08 6.11
N LYS A 70 -6.99 -4.12 5.81
CA LYS A 70 -8.09 -3.73 6.71
C LYS A 70 -9.01 -4.91 7.05
N GLN A 71 -9.40 -5.68 6.04
CA GLN A 71 -10.28 -6.84 6.20
C GLN A 71 -9.60 -7.95 7.02
N LEU A 72 -8.33 -8.26 6.75
CA LEU A 72 -7.54 -9.22 7.52
C LEU A 72 -7.40 -8.80 8.99
N ARG A 73 -7.09 -7.53 9.24
CA ARG A 73 -6.96 -6.97 10.60
C ARG A 73 -8.29 -6.91 11.34
N GLY A 74 -9.39 -6.63 10.64
CA GLY A 74 -10.74 -6.66 11.20
C GLY A 74 -11.16 -8.07 11.67
N ARG A 75 -10.71 -9.11 10.95
CA ARG A 75 -10.96 -10.52 11.32
C ARG A 75 -9.97 -11.03 12.38
N ARG A 76 -8.71 -10.61 12.28
CA ARG A 76 -7.62 -10.99 13.20
C ARG A 76 -6.78 -9.76 13.58
N PRO A 77 -7.10 -9.10 14.72
CA PRO A 77 -6.42 -7.88 15.16
C PRO A 77 -4.93 -8.01 15.48
N ARG A 78 -4.40 -9.24 15.48
CA ARG A 78 -2.97 -9.52 15.70
C ARG A 78 -2.28 -10.11 14.48
N GLN A 79 -2.96 -10.23 13.34
CA GLN A 79 -2.33 -10.73 12.12
C GLN A 79 -1.11 -9.86 11.79
N ALA A 80 0.06 -10.49 11.69
CA ALA A 80 1.25 -9.80 11.25
C ALA A 80 1.20 -9.69 9.73
N ILE A 81 1.19 -8.45 9.24
CA ILE A 81 1.12 -8.15 7.81
C ILE A 81 2.29 -7.24 7.48
N ILE A 82 3.11 -7.68 6.53
CA ILE A 82 4.22 -6.91 5.99
C ILE A 82 3.84 -6.56 4.56
N VAL A 83 3.84 -5.27 4.26
CA VAL A 83 3.70 -4.79 2.89
C VAL A 83 4.98 -5.13 2.11
N PHE A 84 4.85 -5.70 0.93
CA PHE A 84 5.94 -6.01 0.01
C PHE A 84 5.60 -5.50 -1.39
N THR A 85 6.05 -4.30 -1.75
CA THR A 85 5.55 -3.61 -2.94
C THR A 85 6.64 -2.83 -3.67
N THR A 86 6.46 -2.57 -4.97
CA THR A 86 7.33 -1.68 -5.75
C THR A 86 6.97 -0.21 -5.53
N TYR A 87 5.79 0.04 -4.99
CA TYR A 87 5.26 1.36 -4.72
C TYR A 87 5.98 1.92 -3.50
N ASP A 88 6.44 3.16 -3.58
CA ASP A 88 7.15 3.81 -2.50
C ASP A 88 6.53 5.19 -2.20
N SER A 89 5.33 5.45 -2.73
CA SER A 89 4.69 6.75 -2.54
C SER A 89 4.38 6.97 -1.07
N ASP A 90 4.72 8.17 -0.59
CA ASP A 90 4.48 8.62 0.77
C ASP A 90 3.01 8.39 1.21
N ALA A 91 2.05 8.55 0.29
CA ALA A 91 0.64 8.32 0.58
C ALA A 91 0.30 6.83 0.77
N ASP A 92 0.96 5.92 0.05
CA ASP A 92 0.72 4.47 0.18
C ASP A 92 1.31 3.92 1.47
N ILE A 93 2.49 4.41 1.85
CA ILE A 93 3.14 4.07 3.12
C ILE A 93 2.19 4.40 4.27
N VAL A 94 1.71 5.64 4.37
CA VAL A 94 0.78 6.06 5.45
C VAL A 94 -0.51 5.25 5.44
N ARG A 95 -1.17 5.12 4.27
CA ARG A 95 -2.43 4.40 4.18
C ARG A 95 -2.30 2.93 4.58
N SER A 96 -1.16 2.30 4.29
CA SER A 96 -0.90 0.92 4.69
C SER A 96 -0.67 0.76 6.19
N VAL A 97 0.05 1.71 6.81
CA VAL A 97 0.25 1.75 8.27
C VAL A 97 -1.08 1.97 8.98
N ASP A 98 -1.89 2.93 8.51
CA ASP A 98 -3.23 3.21 9.05
C ASP A 98 -4.19 2.02 8.89
N ALA A 99 -4.05 1.24 7.80
CA ALA A 99 -4.80 0.01 7.60
C ALA A 99 -4.40 -1.10 8.60
N GLY A 100 -3.24 -0.97 9.26
CA GLY A 100 -2.76 -1.90 10.27
C GLY A 100 -1.62 -2.80 9.79
N ALA A 101 -0.87 -2.41 8.75
CA ALA A 101 0.38 -3.06 8.40
C ALA A 101 1.39 -2.94 9.55
N MET A 102 2.07 -4.04 9.86
CA MET A 102 3.11 -4.10 10.88
C MET A 102 4.49 -3.75 10.31
N GLY A 103 4.71 -4.00 9.02
CA GLY A 103 5.97 -3.71 8.36
C GLY A 103 5.80 -3.32 6.90
N TYR A 104 6.87 -2.80 6.32
CA TYR A 104 6.90 -2.32 4.95
C TYR A 104 8.28 -2.57 4.33
N LEU A 105 8.28 -3.30 3.22
CA LEU A 105 9.44 -3.67 2.43
C LEU A 105 9.20 -3.31 0.97
N LEU A 106 10.27 -2.87 0.30
CA LEU A 106 10.27 -2.66 -1.14
C LEU A 106 10.63 -3.97 -1.86
N LYS A 107 10.14 -4.19 -3.09
CA LYS A 107 10.48 -5.41 -3.86
C LYS A 107 11.97 -5.52 -4.23
N ASP A 108 12.75 -4.46 -4.06
CA ASP A 108 14.22 -4.45 -4.23
C ASP A 108 14.99 -4.72 -2.93
N ALA A 109 14.29 -4.94 -1.81
CA ALA A 109 14.91 -5.26 -0.53
C ALA A 109 15.79 -6.51 -0.64
N ALA A 110 16.93 -6.49 0.06
CA ALA A 110 17.83 -7.63 0.10
C ALA A 110 17.14 -8.85 0.75
N PRO A 111 17.45 -10.09 0.33
CA PRO A 111 16.88 -11.30 0.94
C PRO A 111 16.92 -11.35 2.46
N ASP A 112 18.05 -10.96 3.06
CA ASP A 112 18.24 -10.97 4.51
C ASP A 112 17.30 -9.99 5.24
N GLU A 113 16.92 -8.89 4.58
CA GLU A 113 15.92 -7.96 5.11
C GLU A 113 14.53 -8.60 5.13
N ILE A 114 14.17 -9.33 4.08
CA ILE A 114 12.90 -10.06 3.99
C ILE A 114 12.83 -11.13 5.10
N PHE A 115 13.89 -11.91 5.29
CA PHE A 115 13.93 -12.95 6.33
C PHE A 115 13.85 -12.34 7.74
N SER A 116 14.59 -11.26 7.97
CA SER A 116 14.58 -10.53 9.24
C SER A 116 13.21 -9.92 9.52
N ALA A 117 12.52 -9.41 8.49
CA ALA A 117 11.17 -8.87 8.61
C ALA A 117 10.16 -9.93 9.00
N VAL A 118 10.16 -11.09 8.31
CA VAL A 118 9.27 -12.21 8.63
C VAL A 118 9.47 -12.67 10.07
N ARG A 119 10.73 -12.86 10.52
CA ARG A 119 11.05 -13.24 11.90
C ARG A 119 10.64 -12.16 12.91
N GLY A 120 10.85 -10.89 12.58
CA GLY A 120 10.50 -9.75 13.42
C GLY A 120 8.99 -9.59 13.61
N ALA A 121 8.22 -9.79 12.54
CA ALA A 121 6.76 -9.68 12.52
C ALA A 121 6.08 -10.64 13.51
N VAL A 122 6.54 -11.88 13.61
CA VAL A 122 6.02 -12.87 14.58
C VAL A 122 6.28 -12.44 16.02
N LEU A 123 7.34 -11.67 16.26
CA LEU A 123 7.69 -11.11 17.57
C LEU A 123 6.95 -9.79 17.85
N GLY A 124 6.03 -9.36 16.98
CA GLY A 124 5.33 -8.07 17.08
C GLY A 124 6.24 -6.86 16.85
N LYS A 125 7.44 -7.06 16.28
CA LYS A 125 8.35 -5.96 15.96
C LYS A 125 7.90 -5.37 14.62
N SER A 126 7.72 -4.05 14.61
CA SER A 126 7.57 -3.34 13.33
C SER A 126 8.88 -3.37 12.58
N VAL A 127 8.82 -3.74 11.30
CA VAL A 127 9.99 -3.78 10.41
C VAL A 127 9.70 -2.89 9.22
N MET A 128 10.42 -1.78 9.13
CA MET A 128 10.39 -0.85 8.01
C MET A 128 11.80 -0.68 7.48
N SER A 129 11.96 -0.62 6.16
CA SER A 129 13.24 -0.22 5.57
C SER A 129 13.59 1.22 6.00
N ALA A 130 14.87 1.54 6.13
CA ALA A 130 15.32 2.88 6.55
C ALA A 130 14.77 4.02 5.66
N PRO A 131 14.67 3.88 4.32
CA PRO A 131 14.03 4.87 3.47
C PRO A 131 12.55 5.08 3.81
N VAL A 132 11.80 4.00 4.05
CA VAL A 132 10.37 4.07 4.36
C VAL A 132 10.12 4.68 5.74
N ALA A 133 10.91 4.27 6.74
CA ALA A 133 10.83 4.87 8.06
C ALA A 133 11.10 6.39 8.01
N SER A 134 12.13 6.82 7.26
CA SER A 134 12.47 8.24 7.11
C SER A 134 11.34 9.04 6.49
N ARG A 135 10.69 8.52 5.45
CA ARG A 135 9.53 9.15 4.78
C ARG A 135 8.33 9.25 5.71
N LEU A 136 8.00 8.18 6.44
CA LEU A 136 6.93 8.20 7.43
C LEU A 136 7.19 9.26 8.52
N PHE A 137 8.42 9.36 9.02
CA PHE A 137 8.80 10.39 9.99
C PHE A 137 8.72 11.81 9.40
N GLN A 138 9.06 11.99 8.13
CA GLN A 138 8.93 13.27 7.45
C GLN A 138 7.45 13.68 7.32
N GLN A 139 6.57 12.75 6.95
CA GLN A 139 5.13 13.03 6.86
C GLN A 139 4.49 13.32 8.22
N LEU A 140 4.92 12.63 9.28
CA LEU A 140 4.49 12.95 10.64
C LEU A 140 4.90 14.35 11.08
N ARG A 141 6.01 14.88 10.54
CA ARG A 141 6.47 16.26 10.80
C ARG A 141 5.70 17.29 9.98
N ASN A 142 5.27 16.94 8.77
CA ASN A 142 4.56 17.82 7.84
C ASN A 142 3.22 17.21 7.35
N PRO A 143 2.23 16.97 8.23
CA PRO A 143 0.97 16.35 7.85
C PRO A 143 0.16 17.17 6.82
N ASP A 144 0.40 18.49 6.77
CA ASP A 144 -0.27 19.41 5.85
C ASP A 144 0.19 19.27 4.38
N GLU A 145 1.27 18.54 4.10
CA GLU A 145 1.78 18.31 2.73
C GLU A 145 1.15 17.09 2.04
N VAL A 146 0.37 16.28 2.76
CA VAL A 146 -0.26 15.06 2.22
C VAL A 146 -1.67 15.37 1.70
N LEU A 147 -1.99 14.86 0.51
CA LEU A 147 -3.34 14.93 -0.05
C LEU A 147 -4.31 14.13 0.82
N THR A 148 -5.38 14.76 1.27
CA THR A 148 -6.49 14.08 1.93
C THR A 148 -7.18 13.11 0.96
N PRO A 149 -7.95 12.11 1.45
CA PRO A 149 -8.69 11.20 0.57
C PRO A 149 -9.58 11.93 -0.45
N ARG A 150 -10.18 13.05 -0.02
CA ARG A 150 -11.03 13.88 -0.88
C ARG A 150 -10.24 14.62 -1.98
N GLU A 151 -9.06 15.10 -1.63
CA GLU A 151 -8.15 15.75 -2.57
C GLU A 151 -7.55 14.76 -3.57
N ALA A 152 -7.24 13.54 -3.13
CA ALA A 152 -6.78 12.45 -3.99
C ALA A 152 -7.87 12.00 -4.98
N GLU A 153 -9.11 11.83 -4.51
CA GLU A 153 -10.28 11.54 -5.36
C GLU A 153 -10.48 12.63 -6.42
N LEU A 154 -10.41 13.91 -6.01
CA LEU A 154 -10.55 15.05 -6.91
C LEU A 154 -9.42 15.11 -7.93
N LEU A 155 -8.18 14.81 -7.53
CA LEU A 155 -7.02 14.76 -8.42
C LEU A 155 -7.14 13.63 -9.46
N SER A 156 -7.65 12.45 -9.09
CA SER A 156 -7.87 11.34 -10.02
C SER A 156 -8.99 11.66 -11.02
N LEU A 157 -10.08 12.30 -10.59
CA LEU A 157 -11.11 12.79 -11.51
C LEU A 157 -10.59 13.91 -12.43
N LEU A 158 -9.57 14.66 -11.99
CA LEU A 158 -8.91 15.70 -12.77
C LEU A 158 -8.22 15.16 -14.02
N THR A 159 -7.64 13.95 -13.95
CA THR A 159 -6.93 13.31 -15.08
C THR A 159 -7.88 12.92 -16.21
N GLN A 160 -9.17 12.78 -15.92
CA GLN A 160 -10.23 12.53 -16.92
C GLN A 160 -10.64 13.80 -17.69
N GLY A 161 -10.01 14.94 -17.43
CA GLY A 161 -10.27 16.20 -18.15
C GLY A 161 -11.56 16.93 -17.72
N LEU A 162 -12.20 16.52 -16.62
CA LEU A 162 -13.47 17.08 -16.16
C LEU A 162 -13.35 18.56 -15.74
N SER A 163 -14.29 19.41 -16.14
CA SER A 163 -14.34 20.81 -15.70
C SER A 163 -14.63 20.92 -14.20
N ASN A 164 -14.32 22.06 -13.57
CA ASN A 164 -14.63 22.27 -12.14
C ASN A 164 -16.13 22.10 -11.84
N ARG A 165 -16.99 22.47 -12.78
CA ARG A 165 -18.43 22.30 -12.68
C ARG A 165 -18.82 20.82 -12.70
N ASP A 166 -18.22 20.03 -13.58
CA ASP A 166 -18.52 18.60 -13.70
C ASP A 166 -17.97 17.81 -12.50
N LEU A 167 -16.80 18.21 -11.99
CA LEU A 167 -16.25 17.72 -10.72
C LEU A 167 -17.20 18.01 -9.55
N GLY A 168 -17.71 19.25 -9.47
CA GLY A 168 -18.66 19.63 -8.42
C GLY A 168 -19.93 18.78 -8.45
N LYS A 169 -20.48 18.52 -9.64
CA LYS A 169 -21.64 17.62 -9.80
C LYS A 169 -21.33 16.19 -9.36
N ARG A 170 -20.20 15.64 -9.79
CA ARG A 170 -19.83 14.25 -9.50
C ARG A 170 -19.53 14.02 -8.02
N LEU A 171 -18.97 15.03 -7.37
CA LEU A 171 -18.60 15.00 -5.96
C LEU A 171 -19.68 15.58 -5.04
N PHE A 172 -20.81 16.05 -5.56
CA PHE A 172 -21.88 16.70 -4.80
C PHE A 172 -21.41 17.91 -3.97
N ILE A 173 -20.54 18.75 -4.55
CA ILE A 173 -20.01 19.98 -3.92
C ILE A 173 -20.09 21.17 -4.90
N SER A 174 -19.98 22.38 -4.37
CA SER A 174 -20.02 23.59 -5.20
C SER A 174 -18.75 23.74 -6.06
N GLU A 175 -18.85 24.42 -7.20
CA GLU A 175 -17.68 24.76 -8.03
C GLU A 175 -16.64 25.58 -7.25
N ALA A 176 -17.10 26.46 -6.35
CA ALA A 176 -16.22 27.23 -5.47
C ALA A 176 -15.43 26.29 -4.53
N THR A 177 -16.08 25.29 -3.95
CA THR A 177 -15.43 24.26 -3.11
C THR A 177 -14.40 23.46 -3.90
N VAL A 178 -14.68 23.12 -5.16
CA VAL A 178 -13.71 22.48 -6.07
C VAL A 178 -12.47 23.35 -6.27
N LYS A 179 -12.64 24.66 -6.50
CA LYS A 179 -11.51 25.60 -6.64
C LYS A 179 -10.63 25.65 -5.39
N THR A 180 -11.24 25.66 -4.21
CA THR A 180 -10.50 25.63 -2.94
C THR A 180 -9.68 24.35 -2.79
N HIS A 181 -10.28 23.18 -3.05
CA HIS A 181 -9.54 21.92 -3.01
C HIS A 181 -8.41 21.88 -4.03
N LEU A 182 -8.62 22.40 -5.25
CA LEU A 182 -7.56 22.47 -6.25
C LEU A 182 -6.39 23.35 -5.82
N ALA A 183 -6.65 24.48 -5.16
CA ALA A 183 -5.58 25.33 -4.61
C ALA A 183 -4.74 24.58 -3.56
N HIS A 184 -5.39 23.83 -2.67
CA HIS A 184 -4.67 23.00 -1.68
C HIS A 184 -3.90 21.86 -2.34
N ILE A 185 -4.48 21.18 -3.33
CA ILE A 185 -3.80 20.13 -4.10
C ILE A 185 -2.55 20.69 -4.77
N TYR A 186 -2.66 21.86 -5.40
CA TYR A 186 -1.55 22.51 -6.09
C TYR A 186 -0.41 22.86 -5.13
N ALA A 187 -0.74 23.46 -4.00
CA ALA A 187 0.23 23.74 -2.95
C ALA A 187 0.94 22.46 -2.45
N LYS A 188 0.17 21.40 -2.17
CA LYS A 188 0.69 20.10 -1.68
C LYS A 188 1.52 19.35 -2.73
N LEU A 189 1.20 19.52 -4.01
CA LEU A 189 1.96 18.94 -5.12
C LEU A 189 3.16 19.79 -5.55
N GLY A 190 3.31 21.01 -5.01
CA GLY A 190 4.36 21.95 -5.41
C GLY A 190 4.25 22.40 -6.87
N VAL A 191 3.02 22.54 -7.38
CA VAL A 191 2.75 22.93 -8.78
C VAL A 191 1.78 24.09 -8.85
N ASP A 192 1.91 24.94 -9.88
CA ASP A 192 1.08 26.15 -10.01
C ASP A 192 -0.01 26.02 -11.08
N THR A 193 -0.02 24.92 -11.84
CA THR A 193 -0.93 24.77 -12.98
C THR A 193 -1.70 23.46 -12.94
N ARG A 194 -2.93 23.51 -13.45
CA ARG A 194 -3.77 22.33 -13.67
C ARG A 194 -3.06 21.27 -14.50
N ALA A 195 -2.39 21.68 -15.58
CA ALA A 195 -1.66 20.76 -16.45
C ALA A 195 -0.51 20.08 -15.71
N ALA A 196 0.24 20.81 -14.88
CA ALA A 196 1.30 20.24 -14.05
C ALA A 196 0.74 19.28 -12.98
N ALA A 197 -0.40 19.62 -12.36
CA ALA A 197 -1.08 18.72 -11.42
C ALA A 197 -1.55 17.42 -12.11
N ILE A 198 -2.15 17.52 -13.30
CA ILE A 198 -2.54 16.35 -14.11
C ILE A 198 -1.31 15.53 -14.52
N ALA A 199 -0.23 16.16 -14.99
CA ALA A 199 0.99 15.47 -15.36
C ALA A 199 1.64 14.75 -14.17
N THR A 200 1.57 15.36 -12.98
CA THR A 200 2.04 14.75 -11.72
C THR A 200 1.16 13.55 -11.34
N ALA A 201 -0.16 13.69 -11.46
CA ALA A 201 -1.10 12.60 -11.20
C ALA A 201 -0.90 11.44 -12.19
N ILE A 202 -0.77 11.71 -13.49
CA ILE A 202 -0.50 10.69 -14.52
C ILE A 202 0.86 10.01 -14.28
N ARG A 203 1.89 10.74 -13.83
CA ARG A 203 3.18 10.12 -13.51
C ARG A 203 3.07 9.16 -12.32
N ARG A 204 2.22 9.49 -11.34
CA ARG A 204 1.89 8.61 -10.21
C ARG A 204 1.01 7.43 -10.63
N GLU A 205 0.08 7.62 -11.57
CA GLU A 205 -0.81 6.56 -12.08
C GLU A 205 -0.20 5.70 -13.20
N GLY A 206 0.81 6.20 -13.93
CA GLY A 206 1.49 5.53 -15.05
C GLY A 206 2.73 4.74 -14.62
N MET A 207 3.04 4.75 -13.33
CA MET A 207 3.86 3.73 -12.66
C MET A 207 3.02 2.53 -12.19
N ARG A 208 1.73 2.47 -12.56
CA ARG A 208 0.85 1.32 -12.31
C ARG A 208 1.18 0.12 -13.19
#